data_AF-A0A7L9MH91-F1
#
_entry.id   AF-A0A7L9MH91-F1
#
_cell.length_a   1.000
_cell.length_b   1.000
_cell.length_c   1.000
_cell.angle_alpha   90.00
_cell.angle_beta   90.00
_cell.angle_gamma   90.00
#
_symmetry.space_group_name_H-M   'P 1'
#
loop_
_entity.id
_entity.type
_entity.pdbx_description
1 polymer ?
#
loop_
_entity_poly.entity_id
_entity_poly.type
_entity_poly.pdbx_seq_one_letter_code
_entity_poly.pdbx_strand_id
1 'polypeptide(L)'
;MNLSLTWIFAGLVLCFLATGFLSRPERMYQFPFLAGVMTFGFILPQLPALVNDPFFPDGAYAKTMTMGIFSLAMLALGWSLTRKPIRLLSMRFSERRLLRAAAGLSIFGAIFYFLLSRLPGDISIGTQMTGMPVVYLFFAQLMPYGLGIALLCYARKS
;
A
#
# COMPACT_ATOMS: atom_id res chain seq x y z
N MET A 1 -15.81 -25.92 5.94
CA MET A 1 -16.20 -24.58 5.47
C MET A 1 -15.70 -23.56 6.48
N ASN A 2 -14.71 -22.73 6.12
CA ASN A 2 -13.96 -21.88 7.06
C ASN A 2 -14.52 -20.46 7.17
N LEU A 3 -15.85 -20.34 7.21
CA LEU A 3 -16.56 -19.05 7.30
C LEU A 3 -16.11 -18.23 8.51
N SER A 4 -15.78 -18.89 9.63
CA SER A 4 -15.23 -18.25 10.82
C SER A 4 -13.95 -17.47 10.53
N LEU A 5 -13.01 -18.04 9.75
CA LEU A 5 -11.75 -17.37 9.40
C LEU A 5 -12.02 -16.14 8.50
N THR A 6 -12.95 -16.25 7.56
CA THR A 6 -13.35 -15.14 6.69
C THR A 6 -13.92 -13.98 7.51
N TRP A 7 -14.80 -14.27 8.48
CA TRP A 7 -15.36 -13.25 9.37
C TRP A 7 -14.32 -12.62 10.30
N ILE A 8 -13.37 -13.39 10.82
CA ILE A 8 -12.26 -12.86 11.63
C ILE A 8 -11.40 -11.92 10.77
N PHE A 9 -11.04 -12.33 9.56
CA PHE A 9 -10.26 -11.52 8.64
C PHE A 9 -10.98 -10.22 8.27
N ALA A 10 -12.25 -10.31 7.85
CA ALA A 10 -13.07 -9.15 7.53
C ALA A 10 -13.25 -8.22 8.74
N GLY A 11 -13.48 -8.79 9.93
CA GLY A 11 -13.56 -8.05 11.19
C GLY A 11 -12.29 -7.25 11.48
N LEU A 12 -11.11 -7.86 11.30
CA LEU A 12 -9.83 -7.16 11.47
C LEU A 12 -9.65 -6.00 10.47
N VAL A 13 -10.01 -6.21 9.21
CA VAL A 13 -9.99 -5.14 8.19
C VAL A 13 -10.93 -3.99 8.59
N LEU A 14 -12.15 -4.31 9.04
CA LEU A 14 -13.10 -3.31 9.53
C LEU A 14 -12.58 -2.58 10.77
N CYS A 15 -11.92 -3.27 11.71
CA CYS A 15 -11.26 -2.62 12.84
C CYS A 15 -10.21 -1.61 12.38
N PHE A 16 -9.40 -1.96 11.38
CA PHE A 16 -8.39 -1.05 10.81
C PHE A 16 -9.03 0.16 10.16
N LEU A 17 -10.10 -0.02 9.38
CA LEU A 17 -10.87 1.09 8.79
C LEU A 17 -11.53 1.97 9.86
N ALA A 18 -12.10 1.36 10.90
CA ALA A 18 -12.72 2.07 12.01
C ALA A 18 -11.72 2.97 12.76
N THR A 19 -10.43 2.61 12.79
CA THR A 19 -9.41 3.49 13.41
C THR A 19 -9.27 4.84 12.73
N GLY A 20 -9.57 4.96 11.43
CA GLY A 20 -9.55 6.24 10.72
C GLY A 20 -10.92 6.91 10.65
N PHE A 21 -12.00 6.15 10.47
CA PHE A 21 -13.35 6.72 10.33
C PHE A 21 -14.00 7.14 11.65
N LEU A 22 -13.80 6.40 12.75
CA LEU A 22 -14.45 6.67 14.04
C LEU A 22 -13.56 7.49 14.99
N SER A 23 -12.30 7.74 14.63
CA SER A 23 -11.37 8.54 15.43
C SER A 23 -11.17 9.94 14.82
N ARG A 24 -10.14 10.66 15.27
CA ARG A 24 -9.76 11.96 14.70
C ARG A 24 -9.43 11.84 13.21
N PRO A 25 -9.77 12.83 12.38
CA PRO A 25 -9.51 12.81 10.93
C PRO A 25 -8.03 12.60 10.57
N GLU A 26 -7.11 13.03 11.43
CA GLU A 26 -5.67 12.79 11.29
C GLU A 26 -5.28 11.31 11.23
N ARG A 27 -6.10 10.40 11.79
CA ARG A 27 -5.83 8.96 11.76
C ARG A 27 -6.09 8.31 10.42
N MET A 28 -6.84 8.95 9.52
CA MET A 28 -7.02 8.46 8.15
C MET A 28 -5.71 8.43 7.36
N TYR A 29 -4.71 9.23 7.75
CA TYR A 29 -3.39 9.23 7.13
C TYR A 29 -2.40 8.31 7.84
N GLN A 30 -2.81 7.65 8.93
CA GLN A 30 -1.94 6.75 9.69
C GLN A 30 -1.93 5.36 9.09
N PHE A 31 -0.80 4.67 9.30
CA PHE A 31 -0.55 3.35 8.73
C PHE A 31 -1.66 2.31 8.94
N PRO A 32 -2.30 2.17 10.13
CA PRO A 32 -3.35 1.17 10.32
C PRO A 32 -4.55 1.37 9.41
N PHE A 33 -4.99 2.62 9.22
CA PHE A 33 -6.10 2.91 8.31
C PHE A 33 -5.74 2.59 6.87
N LEU A 34 -4.57 3.04 6.41
CA LEU A 34 -4.09 2.81 5.05
C LEU A 34 -3.92 1.31 4.74
N ALA A 35 -3.38 0.54 5.69
CA ALA A 35 -3.29 -0.91 5.58
C ALA A 35 -4.68 -1.57 5.47
N GLY A 36 -5.65 -1.07 6.23
CA GLY A 36 -7.06 -1.49 6.14
C GLY A 36 -7.66 -1.21 4.76
N VAL A 37 -7.47 0.01 4.22
CA VAL A 37 -7.97 0.41 2.89
C VAL A 37 -7.35 -0.46 1.78
N MET A 38 -6.04 -0.69 1.82
CA MET A 38 -5.38 -1.56 0.85
C MET A 38 -5.93 -3.00 0.90
N THR A 39 -6.05 -3.56 2.10
CA THR A 39 -6.59 -4.93 2.28
C THR A 39 -8.05 -5.01 1.83
N PHE A 40 -8.84 -3.99 2.15
CA PHE A 40 -10.23 -3.88 1.72
C PHE A 40 -10.37 -3.77 0.19
N GLY A 41 -9.54 -2.95 -0.46
CA GLY A 41 -9.63 -2.72 -1.90
C GLY A 41 -9.12 -3.89 -2.74
N PHE A 42 -8.07 -4.57 -2.29
CA PHE A 42 -7.39 -5.58 -3.09
C PHE A 42 -7.74 -7.02 -2.68
N ILE A 43 -7.94 -7.30 -1.39
CA ILE A 43 -8.03 -8.69 -0.90
C ILE A 43 -9.49 -9.09 -0.63
N LEU A 44 -10.27 -8.23 0.02
CA LEU A 44 -11.64 -8.55 0.42
C LEU A 44 -12.58 -8.93 -0.76
N PRO A 45 -12.56 -8.24 -1.91
CA PRO A 45 -13.41 -8.56 -3.05
C PRO A 45 -13.04 -9.87 -3.74
N GLN A 46 -11.81 -10.36 -3.52
CA GLN A 46 -11.32 -11.60 -4.11
C GLN A 46 -11.70 -12.83 -3.28
N LEU A 47 -12.13 -12.66 -2.02
CA LEU A 47 -12.48 -13.78 -1.13
C LEU A 47 -13.61 -14.67 -1.66
N PRO A 48 -14.71 -14.15 -2.25
CA PRO A 48 -15.76 -14.99 -2.81
C PRO A 48 -15.27 -15.85 -3.99
N ALA A 49 -14.37 -15.30 -4.82
CA ALA A 49 -13.77 -16.06 -5.92
C ALA A 49 -12.88 -17.20 -5.38
N LEU A 50 -12.14 -16.94 -4.30
CA LEU A 50 -11.23 -17.91 -3.69
C LEU A 50 -11.93 -19.06 -2.95
N VAL A 51 -13.16 -18.84 -2.46
CA VAL A 51 -13.94 -19.89 -1.76
C VAL A 51 -14.57 -20.88 -2.74
N ASN A 52 -14.90 -20.44 -3.95
CA ASN A 52 -15.62 -21.23 -4.94
C ASN A 52 -14.68 -21.85 -6.00
N ASP A 53 -13.37 -21.72 -5.85
CA ASP A 53 -12.39 -22.21 -6.82
C ASP A 53 -12.20 -23.74 -6.69
N PRO A 54 -12.59 -24.54 -7.70
CA PRO A 54 -12.44 -25.99 -7.68
C PRO A 54 -10.99 -26.47 -7.77
N PHE A 55 -10.06 -25.60 -8.20
CA PHE A 55 -8.65 -25.93 -8.37
C PHE A 55 -7.81 -25.73 -7.09
N PHE A 56 -8.43 -25.22 -6.02
CA PHE A 56 -7.72 -24.98 -4.77
C PHE A 56 -7.49 -26.28 -3.98
N PRO A 57 -6.23 -26.58 -3.57
CA PRO A 57 -5.95 -27.74 -2.73
C PRO A 57 -6.71 -27.69 -1.40
N ASP A 58 -7.12 -28.85 -0.90
CA ASP A 58 -7.82 -28.95 0.37
C ASP A 58 -7.05 -28.26 1.51
N GLY A 59 -7.74 -27.36 2.22
CA GLY A 59 -7.18 -26.60 3.34
C GLY A 59 -6.26 -25.43 2.95
N ALA A 60 -5.96 -25.19 1.67
CA ALA A 60 -5.16 -24.04 1.24
C ALA A 60 -5.84 -22.71 1.61
N TYR A 61 -7.16 -22.60 1.43
CA TYR A 61 -7.94 -21.44 1.87
C TYR A 61 -7.77 -21.14 3.37
N ALA A 62 -7.78 -22.18 4.21
CA ALA A 62 -7.59 -22.04 5.66
C ALA A 62 -6.23 -21.41 5.96
N LYS A 63 -5.16 -21.97 5.37
CA LYS A 63 -3.79 -21.50 5.56
C LYS A 63 -3.62 -20.06 5.11
N THR A 64 -4.17 -19.70 3.95
CA THR A 64 -4.12 -18.33 3.43
C THR A 64 -4.84 -17.35 4.36
N MET A 65 -6.04 -17.68 4.84
CA MET A 65 -6.77 -16.82 5.78
C MET A 65 -6.05 -16.69 7.13
N THR A 66 -5.53 -17.78 7.68
CA THR A 66 -4.78 -17.76 8.94
C THR A 66 -3.51 -16.90 8.81
N MET A 67 -2.77 -17.04 7.71
CA MET A 67 -1.60 -16.19 7.44
C MET A 67 -2.00 -14.72 7.27
N GLY A 68 -3.08 -14.43 6.55
CA GLY A 68 -3.62 -13.08 6.39
C GLY A 68 -3.99 -12.45 7.74
N ILE A 69 -4.69 -13.19 8.59
CA ILE A 69 -5.03 -12.75 9.96
C ILE A 69 -3.76 -12.43 10.77
N PHE A 70 -2.77 -13.33 10.77
CA PHE A 70 -1.52 -13.09 11.49
C PHE A 70 -0.75 -11.90 10.95
N SER A 71 -0.69 -11.71 9.63
CA SER A 71 -0.05 -10.54 9.03
C SER A 71 -0.71 -9.24 9.48
N LEU A 72 -2.04 -9.15 9.43
CA LEU A 72 -2.78 -7.96 9.90
C LEU A 72 -2.56 -7.72 11.39
N ALA A 73 -2.59 -8.77 12.21
CA ALA A 73 -2.29 -8.66 13.64
C ALA A 73 -0.86 -8.14 13.88
N MET A 74 0.12 -8.63 13.13
CA MET A 74 1.51 -8.16 13.23
C MET A 74 1.67 -6.71 12.77
N LEU A 75 0.90 -6.25 11.78
CA LEU A 75 0.87 -4.83 11.39
C LEU A 75 0.34 -3.93 12.53
N ALA A 76 -0.73 -4.36 13.22
CA ALA A 76 -1.26 -3.63 14.37
C ALA A 76 -0.25 -3.59 15.53
N LEU A 77 0.39 -4.74 15.81
CA LEU A 77 1.41 -4.86 16.85
C LEU A 77 2.62 -3.98 16.54
N GLY A 78 3.18 -4.08 15.33
CA GLY A 78 4.29 -3.25 14.89
C GLY A 78 4.00 -1.75 15.00
N TRP A 79 2.79 -1.32 14.61
CA TRP A 79 2.37 0.07 14.77
C TRP A 79 2.29 0.52 16.23
N SER A 80 1.70 -0.31 17.10
CA SER A 80 1.56 0.02 18.52
C SER A 80 2.89 0.06 19.26
N LEU A 81 3.84 -0.82 18.89
CA LEU A 81 5.17 -0.93 19.50
C LEU A 81 6.14 0.17 19.02
N THR A 82 6.01 0.64 17.76
CA THR A 82 6.94 1.61 17.15
C THR A 82 6.56 3.07 17.45
N ARG A 83 5.74 3.34 18.47
CA ARG A 83 5.39 4.72 18.89
C ARG A 83 6.59 5.58 19.32
N LYS A 84 7.76 4.98 19.52
CA LYS A 84 9.00 5.71 19.81
C LYS A 84 9.87 5.78 18.55
N PRO A 85 10.17 6.98 18.01
CA PRO A 85 11.01 7.11 16.84
C PRO A 85 12.40 6.55 17.15
N ILE A 86 12.93 5.73 16.25
CA ILE A 86 14.32 5.27 16.31
C ILE A 86 15.19 6.53 16.20
N ARG A 87 15.86 6.91 17.30
CA ARG A 87 16.68 8.13 17.37
C ARG A 87 17.77 8.22 16.29
N LEU A 88 18.16 7.09 15.70
CA LEU A 88 19.09 7.07 14.56
C LEU A 88 18.54 7.77 13.30
N LEU A 89 17.20 7.80 13.14
CA LEU A 89 16.50 8.47 12.05
C LEU A 89 15.95 9.85 12.44
N SER A 90 16.32 10.41 13.60
CA SER A 90 15.97 11.79 13.96
C SER A 90 16.85 12.78 13.15
N MET A 91 16.70 12.74 11.84
CA MET A 91 17.39 13.62 10.91
C MET A 91 16.70 14.97 10.97
N ARG A 92 17.43 16.02 11.37
CA ARG A 92 16.90 17.39 11.38
C ARG A 92 16.38 17.73 9.97
N PHE A 93 15.10 18.09 9.91
CA PHE A 93 14.43 18.53 8.69
C PHE A 93 15.28 19.60 8.00
N SER A 94 15.68 19.33 6.76
CA SER A 94 16.49 20.24 5.95
C SER A 94 15.89 20.30 4.57
N GLU A 95 15.32 21.46 4.24
CA GLU A 95 14.61 21.72 3.00
C GLU A 95 15.47 21.42 1.76
N ARG A 96 16.77 21.78 1.79
CA ARG A 96 17.71 21.46 0.71
C ARG A 96 17.89 19.95 0.48
N ARG A 97 17.93 19.14 1.54
CA ARG A 97 18.04 17.68 1.41
C ARG A 97 16.73 17.07 0.91
N LEU A 98 15.60 17.59 1.39
CA LEU A 98 14.28 17.15 0.96
C LEU A 98 14.03 17.47 -0.52
N LEU A 99 14.42 18.64 -0.99
CA LEU A 99 14.37 19.03 -2.42
C LEU A 99 15.26 18.15 -3.30
N ARG A 100 16.48 17.79 -2.84
CA ARG A 100 17.34 16.84 -3.56
C ARG A 100 16.72 15.45 -3.65
N ALA A 101 16.12 14.97 -2.55
CA ALA A 101 15.42 13.69 -2.53
C ALA A 101 14.19 13.71 -3.45
N ALA A 102 13.41 14.80 -3.44
CA ALA A 102 12.28 15.01 -4.33
C ALA A 102 12.68 14.99 -5.81
N ALA A 103 13.75 15.70 -6.17
CA ALA A 103 14.29 15.69 -7.53
C ALA A 103 14.74 14.29 -7.97
N GLY A 104 15.42 13.55 -7.08
CA GLY A 104 15.80 12.16 -7.32
C GLY A 104 14.60 11.26 -7.55
N LEU A 105 13.57 11.38 -6.71
CA LEU A 105 12.33 10.61 -6.82
C LEU A 105 11.59 10.91 -8.13
N SER A 106 11.53 12.19 -8.53
CA SER A 106 10.91 12.63 -9.77
C SER A 106 11.64 12.14 -11.01
N ILE A 107 12.97 12.24 -11.05
CA ILE A 107 13.78 11.73 -12.18
C ILE A 107 13.64 10.22 -12.28
N PHE A 108 13.76 9.51 -11.16
CA PHE A 108 13.64 8.06 -11.12
C PHE A 108 12.26 7.60 -11.61
N GLY A 109 11.18 8.19 -11.08
CA GLY A 109 9.84 7.90 -11.56
C GLY A 109 9.62 8.25 -13.03
N ALA A 110 10.20 9.35 -13.52
CA ALA A 110 10.12 9.75 -14.92
C ALA A 110 10.81 8.76 -15.87
N ILE A 111 11.94 8.17 -15.46
CA ILE A 111 12.61 7.09 -16.21
C ILE A 111 11.65 5.91 -16.37
N PHE A 112 11.04 5.44 -15.29
CA PHE A 112 10.11 4.30 -15.35
C PHE A 112 8.83 4.62 -16.12
N TYR A 113 8.34 5.86 -16.05
CA TYR A 113 7.22 6.32 -16.88
C TYR A 113 7.58 6.32 -18.37
N PHE A 114 8.80 6.73 -18.72
CA PHE A 114 9.30 6.66 -20.10
C PHE A 114 9.50 5.21 -20.58
N LEU A 115 9.97 4.32 -19.71
CA LEU A 115 10.03 2.88 -20.03
C LEU A 115 8.63 2.28 -20.19
N LEU A 116 7.65 2.75 -19.40
CA LEU A 116 6.27 2.34 -19.49
C LEU A 116 5.64 2.75 -20.84
N SER A 117 5.88 3.97 -21.30
CA SER A 117 5.33 4.48 -22.57
C SER A 117 5.93 3.83 -23.83
N ARG A 118 7.03 3.09 -23.68
CA ARG A 118 7.70 2.34 -24.75
C ARG A 118 7.26 0.88 -24.85
N LEU A 119 6.37 0.41 -23.97
CA LEU A 119 5.84 -0.95 -24.05
C LEU A 119 4.81 -1.10 -25.20
N PRO A 120 4.80 -2.23 -25.93
CA PRO A 120 3.83 -2.51 -26.97
C PRO A 120 2.38 -2.44 -26.46
N GLY A 121 1.46 -1.89 -27.27
CA GLY A 121 0.05 -1.67 -26.92
C GLY A 121 -0.76 -2.93 -26.61
N ASP A 122 -0.27 -4.12 -26.98
CA ASP A 122 -0.96 -5.40 -26.75
C ASP A 122 -0.92 -5.86 -25.28
N ILE A 123 -0.06 -5.24 -24.46
CA ILE A 123 0.10 -5.55 -23.03
C ILE A 123 -0.62 -4.52 -22.14
N SER A 124 -1.20 -3.47 -22.73
CA SER A 124 -1.74 -2.31 -22.00
C SER A 124 -3.26 -2.18 -22.06
N ILE A 125 -3.95 -2.92 -22.94
CA ILE A 125 -5.39 -2.78 -23.17
C ILE A 125 -6.11 -4.10 -22.87
N GLY A 126 -6.86 -4.13 -21.76
CA GLY A 126 -7.92 -5.12 -21.53
C GLY A 126 -7.57 -6.38 -20.74
N THR A 127 -6.31 -6.60 -20.36
CA THR A 127 -5.91 -7.69 -19.44
C THR A 127 -5.28 -7.10 -18.18
N GLN A 128 -5.45 -7.76 -17.02
CA GLN A 128 -4.73 -7.39 -15.81
C GLN A 128 -3.23 -7.32 -16.14
N MET A 129 -2.64 -6.14 -16.05
CA MET A 129 -1.19 -5.98 -16.19
C MET A 129 -0.54 -6.89 -15.15
N THR A 130 0.28 -7.84 -15.60
CA THR A 130 1.04 -8.75 -14.72
C THR A 130 2.50 -8.75 -15.15
N GLY A 131 3.43 -8.87 -14.20
CA GLY A 131 4.86 -8.87 -14.48
C GLY A 131 5.46 -7.47 -14.69
N MET A 132 6.27 -7.31 -15.74
CA MET A 132 7.11 -6.12 -15.97
C MET A 132 6.35 -4.78 -16.08
N PRO A 133 5.16 -4.70 -16.73
CA PRO A 133 4.42 -3.44 -16.80
C PRO A 133 3.97 -2.93 -15.42
N VAL A 134 3.63 -3.84 -14.49
CA VAL A 134 3.25 -3.46 -13.11
C VAL A 134 4.43 -2.87 -12.36
N VAL A 135 5.62 -3.46 -12.53
CA VAL A 135 6.85 -2.95 -11.92
C VAL A 135 7.15 -1.53 -12.41
N TYR A 136 7.02 -1.29 -13.72
CA TYR A 136 7.24 0.04 -14.27
C TYR A 136 6.18 1.04 -13.81
N LEU A 137 4.90 0.64 -13.76
CA LEU A 137 3.83 1.49 -13.26
C LEU A 137 4.05 1.83 -11.79
N PHE A 138 4.44 0.87 -10.96
CA PHE A 138 4.74 1.09 -9.54
C PHE A 138 5.86 2.12 -9.35
N PHE A 139 6.97 1.97 -10.06
CA PHE A 139 8.07 2.93 -9.97
C PHE A 139 7.75 4.27 -10.62
N ALA A 140 6.90 4.31 -11.66
CA ALA A 140 6.43 5.56 -12.24
C ALA A 140 5.62 6.39 -11.24
N GLN A 141 4.89 5.76 -10.30
CA GLN A 141 4.18 6.47 -9.21
C GLN A 141 5.11 7.25 -8.28
N LEU A 142 6.42 7.01 -8.29
CA LEU A 142 7.40 7.82 -7.54
C LEU A 142 7.48 9.27 -8.05
N MET A 143 7.16 9.50 -9.33
CA MET A 143 7.18 10.83 -9.94
C MET A 143 6.22 11.82 -9.28
N PRO A 144 4.91 11.54 -9.14
CA PRO A 144 3.97 12.45 -8.48
C PRO A 144 4.30 12.68 -7.00
N TYR A 145 4.86 11.70 -6.28
CA TYR A 145 5.32 11.91 -4.90
C TYR A 145 6.49 12.91 -4.82
N GLY A 146 7.49 12.79 -5.70
CA GLY A 146 8.60 13.73 -5.78
C GLY A 146 8.13 15.16 -6.12
N LEU A 147 7.22 15.28 -7.08
CA LEU A 147 6.62 16.56 -7.46
C LEU A 147 5.85 17.19 -6.29
N GLY A 148 5.04 16.39 -5.57
CA GLY A 148 4.29 16.85 -4.41
C GLY A 148 5.19 17.40 -3.30
N ILE A 149 6.31 16.73 -3.01
CA ILE A 149 7.29 17.20 -2.03
C ILE A 149 7.94 18.52 -2.49
N ALA A 150 8.29 18.64 -3.78
CA ALA A 150 8.88 19.86 -4.33
C ALA A 150 7.91 21.05 -4.27
N LEU A 151 6.63 20.83 -4.62
CA LEU A 151 5.57 21.84 -4.53
C LEU A 151 5.34 22.29 -3.09
N LEU A 152 5.32 21.36 -2.12
CA LEU A 152 5.20 21.69 -0.70
C LEU A 152 6.39 22.51 -0.19
N CYS A 153 7.61 22.20 -0.63
CA CYS A 153 8.79 23.03 -0.30
C CYS A 153 8.68 24.42 -0.92
N TYR A 154 8.23 24.53 -2.17
CA TYR A 154 8.02 25.81 -2.84
C TYR A 154 6.95 26.65 -2.13
N ALA A 155 5.79 26.08 -1.83
CA ALA A 155 4.67 26.76 -1.18
C ALA A 155 5.00 27.25 0.24
N ARG A 156 5.91 26.56 0.96
CA ARG A 156 6.37 26.98 2.28
C ARG A 156 7.35 28.16 2.24
N LYS A 157 8.04 28.35 1.10
CA LYS A 157 9.05 29.40 0.92
C LYS A 157 8.43 30.74 0.48
N SER A 158 7.23 30.71 -0.10
CA SER A 158 6.38 31.89 -0.39
C SER A 158 5.63 32.37 0.84
#